data_AF-A0A7J9HJ45-F1
#
_entry.id   AF-A0A7J9HJ45-F1
#
_cell.length_a   1.000
_cell.length_b   1.000
_cell.length_c   1.000
_cell.angle_alpha   90.00
_cell.angle_beta   90.00
_cell.angle_gamma   90.00
#
_symmetry.space_group_name_H-M   'P 1'
#
loop_
_entity.id
_entity.type
_entity.pdbx_description
1 polymer ?
#
loop_
_entity_poly.entity_id
_entity_poly.type
_entity_poly.pdbx_seq_one_letter_code
_entity_poly.pdbx_strand_id
1 'polypeptide(L)'
;MGRIPCCEKDNVKRGQWTPEEDNKLSSYIAQHGTRNWRLIPKNAGLQRCGKSCRLRWTNYLRPDLKHGQFSDAEEQTIVKLHSVVGN
;
A
#
# COMPACT_ATOMS: atom_id res chain seq x y z
N MET A 1 -6.76 22.62 -14.86
CA MET A 1 -7.53 21.57 -14.16
C MET A 1 -6.81 21.20 -12.87
N GLY A 2 -7.37 21.56 -11.71
CA GLY A 2 -6.76 21.23 -10.42
C GLY A 2 -6.86 19.74 -10.12
N ARG A 3 -5.81 19.13 -9.56
CA ARG A 3 -5.86 17.74 -9.11
C ARG A 3 -6.92 17.62 -8.02
N ILE A 4 -7.89 16.73 -8.22
CA ILE A 4 -8.89 16.39 -7.21
C ILE A 4 -8.13 15.93 -5.95
N PRO A 5 -8.40 16.51 -4.77
CA PRO A 5 -7.77 16.09 -3.53
C PRO A 5 -7.96 14.58 -3.33
N CYS A 6 -6.93 13.90 -2.83
CA CYS A 6 -6.99 12.45 -2.57
C CYS A 6 -8.02 12.09 -1.47
N CYS A 7 -8.43 13.07 -0.66
CA CYS A 7 -9.37 12.93 0.45
C CYS A 7 -10.02 14.28 0.77
N GLU A 8 -11.30 14.23 1.13
CA GLU A 8 -11.98 15.29 1.88
C GLU A 8 -11.26 15.42 3.24
N LYS A 9 -10.99 16.65 3.71
CA LYS A 9 -10.08 16.90 4.84
C LYS A 9 -10.64 16.48 6.20
N ASP A 10 -11.92 16.13 6.28
CA ASP A 10 -12.57 15.77 7.53
C ASP A 10 -12.27 14.31 7.94
N ASN A 11 -11.73 14.14 9.15
CA ASN A 11 -11.59 12.88 9.89
C ASN A 11 -10.66 11.76 9.36
N VAL A 12 -9.78 12.02 8.39
CA VAL A 12 -8.76 11.02 8.00
C VAL A 12 -7.69 10.88 9.10
N LYS A 13 -7.57 9.69 9.70
CA LYS A 13 -6.51 9.35 10.65
C LYS A 13 -5.15 9.37 9.97
N ARG A 14 -4.24 10.14 10.57
CA ARG A 14 -2.82 10.19 10.21
C ARG A 14 -2.02 9.46 11.28
N GLY A 15 -0.97 8.73 10.88
CA GLY A 15 -0.11 8.00 11.79
C GLY A 15 -0.10 6.49 11.56
N GLN A 16 0.39 5.77 12.56
CA GLN A 16 0.63 4.32 12.52
C GLN A 16 -0.66 3.54 12.25
N TRP A 17 -0.56 2.45 11.49
CA TRP A 17 -1.65 1.52 11.24
C TRP A 17 -1.81 0.56 12.40
N THR A 18 -3.03 0.34 12.86
CA THR A 18 -3.31 -0.68 13.88
C THR A 18 -3.56 -2.04 13.23
N PRO A 19 -3.36 -3.15 13.95
CA PRO A 19 -3.65 -4.49 13.44
C PRO A 19 -5.12 -4.64 12.98
N GLU A 20 -6.06 -3.96 13.63
CA GLU A 20 -7.48 -3.98 13.26
C GLU A 20 -7.72 -3.28 11.91
N GLU A 21 -7.03 -2.18 11.65
CA GLU A 21 -7.08 -1.49 10.36
C GLU A 21 -6.47 -2.35 9.25
N ASP A 22 -5.35 -3.01 9.53
CA ASP A 22 -4.70 -3.93 8.59
C ASP A 22 -5.61 -5.11 8.26
N ASN A 23 -6.23 -5.73 9.26
CA ASN A 23 -7.16 -6.84 9.07
C ASN A 23 -8.38 -6.44 8.23
N LYS A 24 -8.96 -5.26 8.46
CA LYS A 24 -10.06 -4.73 7.64
C LYS A 24 -9.63 -4.50 6.20
N LEU A 25 -8.47 -3.89 6.00
CA LEU A 25 -7.93 -3.63 4.67
C LEU A 25 -7.68 -4.94 3.89
N SER A 26 -6.99 -5.88 4.52
CA SER A 26 -6.65 -7.18 3.94
C SER A 26 -7.90 -8.01 3.63
N SER A 27 -8.87 -8.06 4.56
CA SER A 27 -10.12 -8.80 4.36
C SER A 27 -10.93 -8.22 3.18
N TYR A 28 -11.05 -6.89 3.12
CA TYR A 28 -11.75 -6.23 2.01
C TYR A 28 -11.07 -6.50 0.66
N ILE A 29 -9.74 -6.39 0.60
CA ILE A 29 -8.99 -6.64 -0.63
C ILE A 29 -9.06 -8.10 -1.06
N ALA A 30 -9.02 -9.05 -0.13
CA ALA A 30 -9.19 -10.47 -0.44
C ALA A 30 -10.54 -10.76 -1.11
N GLN A 31 -11.60 -10.03 -0.72
CA GLN A 31 -12.95 -10.22 -1.25
C GLN A 31 -13.22 -9.44 -2.55
N HIS A 32 -12.67 -8.22 -2.68
CA HIS A 32 -13.04 -7.28 -3.76
C HIS A 32 -11.87 -6.87 -4.68
N GLY A 33 -10.64 -7.25 -4.36
CA GLY A 33 -9.43 -6.86 -5.06
C GLY A 33 -9.02 -5.39 -4.86
N THR A 34 -8.02 -4.95 -5.63
CA THR A 34 -7.35 -3.65 -5.47
C THR A 34 -7.70 -2.62 -6.55
N ARG A 35 -8.79 -2.83 -7.30
CA ARG A 35 -9.10 -2.08 -8.53
C ARG A 35 -9.31 -0.57 -8.31
N ASN A 36 -9.92 -0.15 -7.19
CA ASN A 36 -10.20 1.27 -6.93
C ASN A 36 -9.88 1.71 -5.50
N TRP A 37 -8.65 2.18 -5.30
CA TRP A 37 -8.15 2.65 -4.00
C TRP A 37 -8.94 3.81 -3.39
N ARG A 38 -9.66 4.62 -4.16
CA ARG A 38 -10.45 5.73 -3.60
C ARG A 38 -11.66 5.24 -2.81
N LEU A 39 -12.25 4.11 -3.21
CA LEU A 39 -13.46 3.57 -2.59
C LEU A 39 -13.15 2.57 -1.47
N ILE A 40 -11.97 1.94 -1.51
CA ILE A 40 -11.54 0.95 -0.51
C ILE A 40 -11.72 1.44 0.93
N PRO A 41 -11.25 2.64 1.34
CA PRO A 41 -11.37 3.04 2.74
C PRO A 41 -12.82 3.16 3.20
N LYS A 42 -13.69 3.76 2.38
CA LYS A 42 -15.11 3.91 2.70
C LYS A 42 -15.80 2.55 2.83
N ASN A 43 -15.55 1.65 1.88
CA ASN A 43 -16.20 0.35 1.84
C ASN A 43 -15.65 -0.64 2.88
N ALA A 44 -14.36 -0.52 3.23
CA ALA A 44 -13.71 -1.32 4.28
C ALA A 44 -13.96 -0.76 5.69
N GLY A 45 -14.69 0.36 5.83
CA GLY A 45 -14.94 1.00 7.13
C GLY A 45 -13.68 1.55 7.79
N LEU A 46 -12.75 2.07 6.99
CA LEU A 46 -11.48 2.66 7.44
C LEU A 46 -11.53 4.18 7.39
N GLN A 47 -11.02 4.81 8.44
CA GLN A 47 -10.82 6.27 8.51
C GLN A 47 -9.47 6.66 7.88
N ARG A 48 -9.16 6.10 6.70
CA ARG A 48 -7.90 6.29 5.97
C ARG A 48 -8.19 6.84 4.57
N CYS A 49 -7.22 7.47 3.93
CA CYS A 49 -7.38 7.86 2.53
C CYS A 49 -6.94 6.73 1.59
N GLY A 50 -7.45 6.74 0.36
CA GLY A 50 -7.14 5.69 -0.63
C GLY A 50 -5.65 5.53 -0.92
N LYS A 51 -4.90 6.64 -0.97
CA LYS A 51 -3.44 6.61 -1.09
C LYS A 51 -2.78 5.89 0.09
N SER A 52 -3.25 6.13 1.31
CA SER A 52 -2.72 5.47 2.50
C SER A 52 -3.01 3.97 2.48
N CYS A 53 -4.23 3.55 2.13
CA CYS A 53 -4.56 2.13 1.96
C CYS A 53 -3.70 1.46 0.87
N ARG A 54 -3.48 2.13 -0.27
CA ARG A 54 -2.61 1.61 -1.33
C ARG A 54 -1.20 1.35 -0.82
N LEU A 55 -0.59 2.37 -0.21
CA LEU A 55 0.78 2.26 0.32
C LEU A 55 0.89 1.18 1.39
N ARG A 56 -0.10 1.09 2.30
CA ARG A 56 -0.09 0.07 3.34
C ARG A 56 -0.13 -1.33 2.75
N TRP A 57 -1.02 -1.55 1.77
CA TRP A 57 -1.11 -2.84 1.10
C TRP A 57 0.16 -3.18 0.34
N THR A 58 0.64 -2.29 -0.53
CA THR A 58 1.80 -2.58 -1.40
C THR A 58 3.09 -2.80 -0.64
N ASN A 59 3.26 -2.13 0.51
CA ASN A 59 4.54 -2.10 1.21
C ASN A 59 4.59 -3.01 2.43
N TYR A 60 3.45 -3.54 2.91
CA TYR A 60 3.42 -4.32 4.15
C TYR A 60 2.48 -5.52 4.13
N LEU A 61 1.27 -5.39 3.56
CA LEU A 61 0.23 -6.43 3.70
C LEU A 61 0.14 -7.40 2.52
N ARG A 62 0.79 -7.09 1.39
CA ARG A 62 0.76 -7.96 0.20
C ARG A 62 1.43 -9.31 0.53
N PRO A 63 0.76 -10.46 0.31
CA PRO A 63 1.27 -11.76 0.76
C PRO A 63 2.54 -12.23 0.03
N ASP A 64 2.77 -11.73 -1.18
CA ASP A 64 3.96 -11.99 -1.99
C ASP A 64 5.14 -11.06 -1.67
N LEU A 65 4.98 -10.16 -0.70
CA LEU A 65 6.05 -9.27 -0.28
C LEU A 65 7.00 -10.00 0.68
N LYS A 66 8.23 -10.24 0.23
CA LYS A 66 9.30 -10.76 1.08
C LYS A 66 9.79 -9.68 2.02
N HIS A 67 9.73 -9.95 3.33
CA HIS A 67 10.32 -9.12 4.37
C HIS A 67 11.55 -9.84 4.89
N GLY A 68 12.73 -9.33 4.59
CA GLY A 68 13.99 -9.99 4.95
C GLY A 68 15.18 -9.39 4.21
N GLN A 69 16.35 -9.96 4.49
CA GLN A 69 17.57 -9.63 3.74
C GLN A 69 17.48 -10.22 2.34
N PHE A 70 18.12 -9.55 1.39
CA PHE A 70 18.29 -10.10 0.05
C PHE A 70 19.28 -11.26 0.09
N SER A 71 19.07 -12.25 -0.78
CA SER A 71 20.09 -13.24 -1.07
C SER A 71 21.21 -12.62 -1.91
N ASP A 72 22.42 -13.19 -1.88
CA ASP A 72 23.55 -12.71 -2.70
C ASP A 72 23.18 -12.59 -4.19
N ALA A 73 22.37 -13.53 -4.70
CA ALA A 73 21.89 -13.50 -6.07
C ALA A 73 20.90 -12.34 -6.34
N GLU A 74 20.00 -12.05 -5.38
CA GLU A 74 19.11 -10.89 -5.46
C GLU A 74 19.91 -9.58 -5.40
N GLU A 75 20.91 -9.48 -4.52
CA GLU A 75 21.79 -8.30 -4.42
C GLU A 75 22.56 -8.05 -5.73
N GLN A 76 23.21 -9.07 -6.28
CA GLN A 76 23.92 -8.97 -7.56
C GLN A 76 22.98 -8.52 -8.70
N THR A 77 21.74 -9.03 -8.70
CA THR A 77 20.74 -8.64 -9.68
C THR A 77 20.35 -7.18 -9.53
N ILE A 78 20.15 -6.71 -8.30
CA ILE A 78 19.83 -5.30 -8.00
C ILE A 78 20.96 -4.39 -8.51
N VAL A 79 22.22 -4.69 -8.16
CA VAL A 79 23.38 -3.91 -8.60
C VAL A 79 23.49 -3.87 -10.12
N LYS A 80 23.31 -5.01 -10.78
CA LYS A 80 23.33 -5.11 -12.25
C LYS A 80 22.21 -4.31 -12.90
N LEU A 81 20.99 -4.38 -12.38
CA LEU A 81 19.87 -3.62 -12.93
C LEU A 81 20.05 -2.11 -12.71
N HIS A 82 20.57 -1.71 -11.55
CA HIS A 82 20.85 -0.31 -11.27
C HIS A 82 21.91 0.27 -12.21
N SER A 83 22.96 -0.49 -12.54
CA SER A 83 23.99 0.00 -13.48
C SER A 83 23.48 0.13 -14.92
N VAL A 84 22.48 -0.67 -15.31
CA VAL A 84 21.88 -0.64 -16.66
C VAL A 84 20.81 0.43 -16.78
N VAL A 85 19.94 0.57 -15.77
CA VAL A 85 18.72 1.39 -15.86
C VAL A 85 18.87 2.76 -15.17
N GLY A 86 19.79 2.91 -14.22
CA GLY A 86 19.94 4.13 -13.42
C GLY A 86 18.83 4.34 -12.40
N ASN A 87 18.80 5.52 -11.79
CA ASN A 87 17.79 5.98 -10.82
C ASN A 87 17.53 7.48 -10.97
#